data_AF-A0A925XPZ6-F1
#
_entry.id   AF-A0A925XPZ6-F1
#
_cell.length_a   1.000
_cell.length_b   1.000
_cell.length_c   1.000
_cell.angle_alpha   90.00
_cell.angle_beta   90.00
_cell.angle_gamma   90.00
#
_symmetry.space_group_name_H-M   'P 1'
#
loop_
_entity.id
_entity.type
_entity.pdbx_description
1 polymer ?
#
loop_
_entity_poly.entity_id
_entity_poly.type
_entity_poly.pdbx_seq_one_letter_code
_entity_poly.pdbx_strand_id
1 'polypeptide(L)'
;MLTERASGILLHPTSFPTRFGIGDLGPRAHEFLDWLDAAGQRYWQVLPLCPADPGGSPYQSASSFAGHPLLVSPEFLMEDGLLTDSDLAEAALPEIEFAPRVDFGLAADRKRKLLEIAAQRFRELPSSHFLHDALHTFVEEHRDWLEPHAQFMAASEANHGISWRDWTITAQPMPPAIPPQLSTRFASHLVFQFFFFRQWQRLRDRARQLGIHIIGDIPIYVSHDSADVWANRSLFQLDERGVSTRVAGVPPDYFAATGQLWMNPLYDWDAMERDGFGWWIRRLKASLQLVDLVRLDHFRGFEAYWSVPAGETTAMNGEWVPGPRDKLLQALRDGVAAHAQPVPEPGDSLPPL
;
A
#
# COMPACT_ATOMS: atom_id res chain seq x y z
N MET A 1 6.72 15.90 -17.14
CA MET A 1 7.51 16.70 -16.18
C MET A 1 6.67 17.89 -15.73
N LEU A 2 6.92 18.43 -14.54
CA LEU A 2 6.26 19.65 -14.06
C LEU A 2 6.72 20.83 -14.92
N THR A 3 5.83 21.40 -15.73
CA THR A 3 6.16 22.47 -16.70
C THR A 3 5.84 23.88 -16.19
N GLU A 4 5.12 23.99 -15.08
CA GLU A 4 4.69 25.26 -14.50
C GLU A 4 5.07 25.36 -13.02
N ARG A 5 5.26 26.59 -12.53
CA ARG A 5 5.53 26.85 -11.11
C ARG A 5 4.26 26.61 -10.30
N ALA A 6 4.36 25.75 -9.29
CA ALA A 6 3.26 25.42 -8.41
C ALA A 6 3.77 25.06 -7.00
N SER A 7 2.86 25.01 -6.03
CA SER A 7 3.14 24.63 -4.64
C SER A 7 2.16 23.57 -4.15
N GLY A 8 2.50 22.96 -3.01
CA GLY A 8 1.67 21.95 -2.38
C GLY A 8 2.00 21.72 -0.92
N ILE A 9 1.25 20.82 -0.30
CA ILE A 9 1.37 20.46 1.11
C ILE A 9 1.65 18.96 1.26
N LEU A 10 2.59 18.63 2.15
CA LEU A 10 2.79 17.27 2.64
C LEU A 10 1.90 17.06 3.88
N LEU A 11 0.93 16.17 3.78
CA LEU A 11 0.06 15.79 4.90
C LEU A 11 -0.45 14.37 4.66
N HIS A 12 -0.15 13.43 5.55
CA HIS A 12 -0.63 12.06 5.39
C HIS A 12 -2.06 11.91 5.93
N PRO A 13 -2.95 11.09 5.32
CA PRO A 13 -4.35 10.98 5.74
C PRO A 13 -4.56 10.60 7.21
N THR A 14 -3.62 9.88 7.82
CA THR A 14 -3.68 9.55 9.26
C THR A 14 -3.68 10.77 10.17
N SER A 15 -3.25 11.93 9.66
CA SER A 15 -3.15 13.19 10.40
C SER A 15 -4.44 14.01 10.37
N PHE A 16 -5.46 13.57 9.64
CA PHE A 16 -6.74 14.28 9.63
C PHE A 16 -7.45 14.17 10.99
N PRO A 17 -8.09 15.26 11.44
CA PRO A 17 -8.76 15.30 12.74
C PRO A 17 -10.11 14.58 12.67
N THR A 18 -10.13 13.28 12.97
CA THR A 18 -11.36 12.45 12.99
C THR A 18 -11.63 11.91 14.40
N ARG A 19 -12.87 11.46 14.64
CA ARG A 19 -13.31 10.92 15.95
C ARG A 19 -13.06 9.42 16.14
N PHE A 20 -12.30 8.78 15.24
CA PHE A 20 -12.11 7.32 15.24
C PHE A 20 -10.66 6.88 15.53
N GLY A 21 -9.89 7.74 16.20
CA GLY A 21 -8.53 7.47 16.67
C GLY A 21 -7.42 7.67 15.64
N ILE A 22 -7.76 7.73 14.35
CA ILE A 22 -6.83 7.99 13.24
C ILE A 22 -7.56 8.68 12.09
N GLY A 23 -6.88 9.61 11.43
CA GLY A 23 -7.42 10.25 10.23
C GLY A 23 -7.75 9.23 9.12
N ASP A 24 -8.76 9.55 8.31
CA ASP A 24 -9.30 8.64 7.30
C ASP A 24 -9.68 9.38 6.00
N LEU A 25 -10.16 8.63 5.01
CA LEU A 25 -10.51 9.12 3.67
C LEU A 25 -11.92 9.73 3.61
N GLY A 26 -12.48 10.10 4.76
CA GLY A 26 -13.84 10.61 4.92
C GLY A 26 -13.99 12.11 4.72
N PRO A 27 -15.05 12.72 5.28
CA PRO A 27 -15.37 14.14 5.13
C PRO A 27 -14.19 15.09 5.37
N ARG A 28 -13.36 14.82 6.39
CA ARG A 28 -12.19 15.66 6.74
C ARG A 28 -11.13 15.70 5.64
N ALA A 29 -10.93 14.61 4.89
CA ALA A 29 -10.01 14.59 3.76
C ALA A 29 -10.54 15.42 2.58
N HIS A 30 -11.85 15.39 2.35
CA HIS A 30 -12.51 16.20 1.32
C HIS A 30 -12.47 17.70 1.65
N GLU A 31 -12.74 18.06 2.92
CA GLU A 31 -12.61 19.45 3.39
C GLU A 31 -11.17 19.98 3.24
N PHE A 32 -10.17 19.12 3.45
CA PHE A 32 -8.77 19.48 3.21
C PHE A 32 -8.48 19.79 1.73
N LEU A 33 -9.08 19.04 0.79
CA LEU A 33 -8.95 19.36 -0.64
C LEU A 33 -9.58 20.71 -0.99
N ASP A 34 -10.75 21.01 -0.43
CA ASP A 34 -11.41 22.31 -0.62
C ASP A 34 -10.53 23.45 -0.06
N TRP A 35 -9.88 23.21 1.09
CA TRP A 35 -8.92 24.16 1.65
C TRP A 35 -7.68 24.33 0.77
N LEU A 36 -7.12 23.24 0.22
CA LEU A 36 -5.98 23.31 -0.69
C LEU A 36 -6.30 24.15 -1.94
N ASP A 37 -7.48 23.95 -2.52
CA ASP A 37 -7.92 24.73 -3.68
C ASP A 37 -8.07 26.22 -3.34
N ALA A 38 -8.75 26.53 -2.23
CA ALA A 38 -8.90 27.89 -1.74
C ALA A 38 -7.55 28.58 -1.44
N ALA A 39 -6.55 27.82 -1.00
CA ALA A 39 -5.18 28.28 -0.75
C ALA A 39 -4.30 28.32 -2.01
N GLY A 40 -4.84 28.01 -3.19
CA GLY A 40 -4.12 28.00 -4.46
C GLY A 40 -3.08 26.90 -4.60
N GLN A 41 -3.15 25.86 -3.77
CA GLN A 41 -2.24 24.72 -3.84
C GLN A 41 -2.63 23.79 -5.00
N ARG A 42 -1.63 23.15 -5.61
CA ARG A 42 -1.82 22.22 -6.75
C ARG A 42 -1.25 20.84 -6.50
N TYR A 43 -0.50 20.66 -5.42
CA TYR A 43 0.03 19.37 -5.03
C TYR A 43 -0.36 18.99 -3.60
N TRP A 44 -0.73 17.74 -3.42
CA TRP A 44 -0.87 17.10 -2.12
C TRP A 44 0.08 15.91 -2.07
N GLN A 45 1.10 15.96 -1.22
CA GLN A 45 2.00 14.84 -1.01
C GLN A 45 1.54 13.99 0.17
N VAL A 46 1.55 12.67 -0.02
CA VAL A 46 1.29 11.67 1.01
C VAL A 46 2.51 10.76 1.18
N LEU A 47 2.64 10.19 2.38
CA LEU A 47 3.50 9.01 2.62
C LEU A 47 2.88 7.76 1.98
N PRO A 48 3.57 6.59 1.97
CA PRO A 48 2.99 5.37 1.41
C PRO A 48 1.63 5.06 2.04
N LEU A 49 0.65 4.69 1.21
CA LEU A 49 -0.73 4.40 1.63
C LEU A 49 -0.94 2.94 2.01
N CYS A 50 0.13 2.16 2.03
CA CYS A 50 0.12 0.74 2.35
C CYS A 50 -0.16 0.51 3.84
N PRO A 51 -0.65 -0.69 4.24
CA PRO A 51 -0.85 -1.01 5.65
C PRO A 51 0.43 -0.76 6.46
N ALA A 52 0.37 0.10 7.46
CA ALA A 52 1.52 0.38 8.31
C ALA A 52 1.87 -0.82 9.22
N ASP A 53 3.12 -0.88 9.67
CA ASP A 53 3.54 -1.80 10.72
C ASP A 53 2.85 -1.48 12.08
N PRO A 54 2.97 -2.35 13.09
CA PRO A 54 2.43 -2.07 14.43
C PRO A 54 2.97 -0.79 15.10
N GLY A 55 4.14 -0.30 14.65
CA GLY A 55 4.72 0.97 15.10
C GLY A 55 4.17 2.20 14.36
N GLY A 56 3.31 2.02 13.35
CA GLY A 56 2.72 3.08 12.54
C GLY A 56 3.60 3.55 11.38
N SER A 57 4.67 2.84 11.05
CA SER A 57 5.55 3.18 9.93
C SER A 57 4.91 2.80 8.60
N PRO A 58 4.67 3.75 7.66
CA PRO A 58 4.17 3.43 6.33
C PRO A 58 5.27 2.86 5.41
N TYR A 59 6.53 2.84 5.85
CA TYR A 59 7.66 2.30 5.08
C TYR A 59 7.93 0.82 5.37
N GLN A 60 7.21 0.24 6.33
CA GLN A 60 7.18 -1.20 6.58
C GLN A 60 5.75 -1.66 6.46
N SER A 61 5.50 -2.58 5.52
CA SER A 61 4.13 -3.01 5.20
C SER A 61 4.05 -4.49 4.89
N ALA A 62 2.91 -5.07 5.26
CA ALA A 62 2.53 -6.42 4.86
C ALA A 62 2.21 -6.55 3.36
N SER A 63 2.07 -5.44 2.63
CA SER A 63 1.92 -5.45 1.17
C SER A 63 2.29 -4.11 0.55
N SER A 64 3.07 -4.13 -0.54
CA SER A 64 3.42 -2.93 -1.31
C SER A 64 2.35 -2.48 -2.31
N PHE A 65 1.23 -3.21 -2.40
CA PHE A 65 0.11 -2.97 -3.32
C PHE A 65 -1.18 -2.58 -2.60
N ALA A 66 -1.42 -3.16 -1.43
CA ALA A 66 -2.64 -2.94 -0.65
C ALA A 66 -2.73 -1.51 -0.13
N GLY A 67 -3.96 -1.06 0.13
CA GLY A 67 -4.26 0.15 0.88
C GLY A 67 -4.44 -0.11 2.36
N HIS A 68 -4.12 0.87 3.20
CA HIS A 68 -4.22 0.77 4.64
C HIS A 68 -5.69 0.76 5.11
N PRO A 69 -6.21 -0.35 5.67
CA PRO A 69 -7.63 -0.43 6.04
C PRO A 69 -8.05 0.58 7.12
N LEU A 70 -7.11 1.03 7.97
CA LEU A 70 -7.39 2.05 8.98
C LEU A 70 -7.69 3.43 8.37
N LEU A 71 -7.42 3.65 7.08
CA LEU A 71 -7.82 4.86 6.39
C LEU A 71 -9.26 4.81 5.85
N VAL A 72 -9.95 3.66 5.92
CA VAL A 72 -11.36 3.56 5.49
C VAL A 72 -12.25 4.34 6.46
N SER A 73 -12.95 5.36 5.98
CA SER A 73 -13.88 6.17 6.75
C SER A 73 -15.13 5.39 7.14
N PRO A 74 -15.44 5.29 8.46
CA PRO A 74 -16.71 4.74 8.92
C PRO A 74 -17.92 5.54 8.47
N GLU A 75 -17.78 6.85 8.29
CA GLU A 75 -18.88 7.73 7.89
C GLU A 75 -19.33 7.41 6.47
N PHE A 76 -18.40 7.18 5.55
CA PHE A 76 -18.75 6.75 4.19
C PHE A 76 -19.28 5.32 4.12
N LEU A 77 -18.85 4.42 5.03
CA LEU A 77 -19.48 3.10 5.15
C LEU A 77 -20.92 3.21 5.69
N MET A 78 -21.22 4.19 6.53
CA MET A 78 -22.60 4.48 6.96
C MET A 78 -23.44 5.05 5.80
N GLU A 79 -22.88 5.96 4.99
CA GLU A 79 -23.54 6.45 3.76
C GLU A 79 -23.90 5.30 2.80
N ASP A 80 -23.05 4.27 2.72
CA ASP A 80 -23.28 3.06 1.93
C ASP A 80 -24.30 2.08 2.56
N GLY A 81 -24.84 2.39 3.75
CA GLY A 81 -25.77 1.52 4.48
C GLY A 81 -25.11 0.31 5.13
N LEU A 82 -23.77 0.28 5.23
CA LEU A 82 -23.00 -0.80 5.83
C LEU A 82 -22.74 -0.58 7.33
N LEU A 83 -22.81 0.66 7.80
CA LEU A 83 -22.77 1.03 9.21
C LEU A 83 -24.02 1.83 9.61
N THR A 84 -24.27 1.92 10.92
CA THR A 84 -25.35 2.73 11.50
C THR A 84 -24.76 3.80 12.43
N ASP A 85 -25.57 4.81 12.77
CA ASP A 85 -25.20 5.81 13.77
C ASP A 85 -24.79 5.17 15.10
N SER A 86 -25.43 4.07 15.50
CA SER A 86 -25.11 3.37 16.75
C SER A 86 -23.71 2.74 16.71
N ASP A 87 -23.31 2.17 15.56
CA ASP A 87 -21.97 1.58 15.42
C ASP A 87 -20.89 2.67 15.50
N LEU A 88 -21.15 3.82 14.85
CA LEU A 88 -20.25 4.97 14.88
C LEU A 88 -20.15 5.58 16.27
N ALA A 89 -21.27 5.73 16.98
CA ALA A 89 -21.31 6.28 18.33
C ALA A 89 -20.55 5.40 19.33
N GLU A 90 -20.64 4.08 19.22
CA GLU A 90 -19.91 3.15 20.08
C GLU A 90 -18.39 3.22 19.83
N ALA A 91 -17.98 3.43 18.58
CA ALA A 91 -16.58 3.49 18.18
C ALA A 91 -15.96 4.90 18.27
N ALA A 92 -16.76 5.95 18.47
CA ALA A 92 -16.28 7.32 18.56
C ALA A 92 -15.45 7.56 19.83
N LEU A 93 -14.45 8.42 19.73
CA LEU A 93 -13.78 9.03 20.86
C LEU A 93 -14.58 10.25 21.36
N PRO A 94 -14.54 10.57 22.67
CA PRO A 94 -15.17 11.77 23.21
C PRO A 94 -14.71 13.04 22.47
N GLU A 95 -15.65 13.95 22.20
CA GLU A 95 -15.51 15.16 21.36
C GLU A 95 -14.39 16.14 21.78
N ILE A 96 -13.83 15.98 22.99
CA ILE A 96 -12.81 16.86 23.57
C ILE A 96 -11.37 16.44 23.17
N GLU A 97 -11.19 15.29 22.53
CA GLU A 97 -9.88 14.80 22.13
C GLU A 97 -9.78 14.63 20.61
N PHE A 98 -9.44 15.70 19.88
CA PHE A 98 -8.51 15.50 18.78
C PHE A 98 -7.19 15.09 19.44
N ALA A 99 -7.06 13.79 19.76
CA ALA A 99 -5.87 13.27 20.39
C ALA A 99 -4.67 13.81 19.60
N PRO A 100 -3.71 14.50 20.24
CA PRO A 100 -2.65 15.21 19.53
C PRO A 100 -1.74 14.25 18.74
N ARG A 101 -1.91 12.94 18.95
CA ARG A 101 -1.18 11.84 18.34
C ARG A 101 -2.10 10.65 18.14
N VAL A 102 -1.82 9.88 17.09
CA VAL A 102 -2.48 8.60 16.81
C VAL A 102 -1.93 7.54 17.77
N ASP A 103 -2.83 6.87 18.49
CA ASP A 103 -2.55 5.58 19.12
C ASP A 103 -2.96 4.48 18.13
N PHE A 104 -1.97 3.87 17.46
CA PHE A 104 -2.21 2.88 16.42
C PHE A 104 -2.88 1.61 16.93
N GLY A 105 -2.63 1.21 18.18
CA GLY A 105 -3.28 0.04 18.79
C GLY A 105 -4.77 0.31 19.00
N LEU A 106 -5.10 1.42 19.65
CA LEU A 106 -6.48 1.83 19.90
C LEU A 106 -7.24 2.07 18.58
N ALA A 107 -6.61 2.73 17.60
CA ALA A 107 -7.20 2.96 16.30
C ALA A 107 -7.46 1.64 15.56
N ALA A 108 -6.50 0.70 15.59
CA ALA A 108 -6.66 -0.61 14.98
C ALA A 108 -7.83 -1.40 15.58
N ASP A 109 -7.94 -1.46 16.91
CA ASP A 109 -9.02 -2.17 17.60
C ASP A 109 -10.40 -1.65 17.20
N ARG A 110 -10.56 -0.32 17.22
CA ARG A 110 -11.85 0.33 16.88
C ARG A 110 -12.21 0.18 15.41
N LYS A 111 -11.28 0.52 14.51
CA LYS A 111 -11.54 0.54 13.08
C LYS A 111 -11.69 -0.86 12.52
N ARG A 112 -10.94 -1.85 13.03
CA ARG A 112 -11.11 -3.26 12.64
C ARG A 112 -12.49 -3.78 13.03
N LYS A 113 -12.99 -3.45 14.24
CA LYS A 113 -14.35 -3.82 14.64
C LYS A 113 -15.40 -3.28 13.67
N LEU A 114 -15.31 -1.99 13.31
CA LEU A 114 -16.22 -1.38 12.34
C LEU A 114 -16.12 -2.01 10.96
N LEU A 115 -14.91 -2.28 10.48
CA LEU A 115 -14.67 -2.94 9.20
C LEU A 115 -15.28 -4.34 9.16
N GLU A 116 -15.17 -5.13 10.23
CA GLU A 116 -15.79 -6.46 10.30
C GLU A 116 -17.32 -6.39 10.30
N ILE A 117 -17.91 -5.43 11.02
CA ILE A 117 -19.37 -5.19 10.98
C ILE A 117 -19.81 -4.82 9.56
N ALA A 118 -19.10 -3.90 8.92
CA ALA A 118 -19.38 -3.47 7.55
C ALA A 118 -19.23 -4.63 6.55
N ALA A 119 -18.18 -5.45 6.68
CA ALA A 119 -17.98 -6.62 5.82
C ALA A 119 -19.03 -7.70 6.04
N GLN A 120 -19.50 -7.89 7.28
CA GLN A 120 -20.61 -8.81 7.56
C GLN A 120 -21.90 -8.32 6.90
N ARG A 121 -22.27 -7.05 7.08
CA ARG A 121 -23.48 -6.49 6.46
C ARG A 121 -23.38 -6.43 4.95
N PHE A 122 -22.18 -6.19 4.40
CA PHE A 122 -21.92 -6.29 2.97
C PHE A 122 -22.29 -7.67 2.41
N ARG A 123 -21.92 -8.75 3.13
CA ARG A 123 -22.27 -10.13 2.73
C ARG A 123 -23.77 -10.41 2.81
N GLU A 124 -24.48 -9.72 3.70
CA GLU A 124 -25.93 -9.84 3.89
C GLU A 124 -26.74 -9.00 2.89
N LEU A 125 -26.09 -8.10 2.14
CA LEU A 125 -26.75 -7.36 1.07
C LEU A 125 -27.34 -8.33 0.03
N PRO A 126 -28.50 -7.98 -0.58
CA PRO A 126 -29.06 -8.76 -1.68
C PRO A 126 -28.00 -8.98 -2.77
N SER A 127 -27.96 -10.17 -3.36
CA SER A 127 -26.98 -10.49 -4.41
C SER A 127 -27.05 -9.56 -5.62
N SER A 128 -28.19 -8.90 -5.85
CA SER A 128 -28.40 -7.88 -6.89
C SER A 128 -27.95 -6.47 -6.49
N HIS A 129 -27.39 -6.28 -5.29
CA HIS A 129 -26.91 -4.98 -4.84
C HIS A 129 -25.64 -4.59 -5.62
N PHE A 130 -25.59 -3.36 -6.15
CA PHE A 130 -24.52 -2.90 -7.04
C PHE A 130 -23.10 -3.03 -6.47
N LEU A 131 -22.97 -3.07 -5.13
CA LEU A 131 -21.70 -3.24 -4.45
C LEU A 131 -21.08 -4.63 -4.66
N HIS A 132 -21.88 -5.68 -4.89
CA HIS A 132 -21.35 -7.00 -5.23
C HIS A 132 -20.72 -7.01 -6.62
N ASP A 133 -21.38 -6.39 -7.61
CA ASP A 133 -20.82 -6.25 -8.96
C ASP A 133 -19.54 -5.40 -8.94
N ALA A 134 -19.53 -4.30 -8.19
CA ALA A 134 -18.36 -3.44 -8.03
C ALA A 134 -17.19 -4.19 -7.37
N LEU A 135 -17.45 -5.01 -6.34
CA LEU A 135 -16.43 -5.87 -5.74
C LEU A 135 -15.90 -6.90 -6.74
N HIS A 136 -16.77 -7.55 -7.51
CA HIS A 136 -16.35 -8.52 -8.51
C HIS A 136 -15.41 -7.88 -9.53
N THR A 137 -15.77 -6.72 -10.09
CA THR A 137 -14.89 -5.97 -11.00
C THR A 137 -13.56 -5.62 -10.34
N PHE A 138 -13.57 -5.11 -9.11
CA PHE A 138 -12.36 -4.80 -8.35
C PHE A 138 -11.46 -6.03 -8.16
N VAL A 139 -12.04 -7.18 -7.82
CA VAL A 139 -11.29 -8.44 -7.65
C VAL A 139 -10.68 -8.90 -8.97
N GLU A 140 -11.40 -8.83 -10.08
CA GLU A 140 -10.86 -9.20 -11.40
C GLU A 140 -9.73 -8.27 -11.84
N GLU A 141 -9.88 -6.96 -11.65
CA GLU A 141 -8.89 -5.95 -12.06
C GLU A 141 -7.58 -6.03 -11.26
N HIS A 142 -7.65 -6.49 -10.01
CA HIS A 142 -6.54 -6.49 -9.07
C HIS A 142 -6.07 -7.88 -8.63
N ARG A 143 -6.60 -8.94 -9.27
CA ARG A 143 -6.39 -10.34 -8.89
C ARG A 143 -4.94 -10.69 -8.55
N ASP A 144 -4.02 -10.27 -9.42
CA ASP A 144 -2.59 -10.60 -9.36
C ASP A 144 -1.92 -10.29 -8.02
N TRP A 145 -2.32 -9.22 -7.33
CA TRP A 145 -1.77 -8.86 -6.02
C TRP A 145 -2.79 -9.03 -4.89
N LEU A 146 -4.07 -8.85 -5.18
CA LEU A 146 -5.14 -8.85 -4.18
C LEU A 146 -5.36 -10.25 -3.59
N GLU A 147 -5.36 -11.29 -4.43
CA GLU A 147 -5.52 -12.66 -3.95
C GLU A 147 -4.35 -13.09 -3.04
N PRO A 148 -3.07 -12.94 -3.45
CA PRO A 148 -1.93 -13.21 -2.56
C PRO A 148 -1.96 -12.39 -1.26
N HIS A 149 -2.37 -11.12 -1.33
CA HIS A 149 -2.52 -10.27 -0.15
C HIS A 149 -3.58 -10.80 0.81
N ALA A 150 -4.80 -11.08 0.34
CA ALA A 150 -5.87 -11.57 1.19
C ALA A 150 -5.57 -12.95 1.77
N GLN A 151 -4.88 -13.82 1.02
CA GLN A 151 -4.37 -15.09 1.52
C GLN A 151 -3.35 -14.89 2.65
N PHE A 152 -2.35 -14.03 2.41
CA PHE A 152 -1.30 -13.73 3.39
C PHE A 152 -1.90 -13.17 4.69
N MET A 153 -2.83 -12.22 4.60
CA MET A 153 -3.47 -11.63 5.77
C MET A 153 -4.32 -12.64 6.55
N ALA A 154 -5.12 -13.45 5.85
CA ALA A 154 -5.93 -14.49 6.48
C ALA A 154 -5.08 -15.56 7.17
N ALA A 155 -3.96 -15.96 6.55
CA ALA A 155 -3.01 -16.91 7.10
C ALA A 155 -2.24 -16.33 8.29
N SER A 156 -1.77 -15.08 8.20
CA SER A 156 -1.09 -14.37 9.29
C SER A 156 -1.97 -14.32 10.54
N GLU A 157 -3.23 -13.92 10.39
CA GLU A 157 -4.19 -13.89 11.51
C GLU A 157 -4.44 -15.27 12.11
N ALA A 158 -4.55 -16.31 11.27
CA ALA A 158 -4.73 -17.69 11.72
C ALA A 158 -3.50 -18.25 12.46
N ASN A 159 -2.31 -17.73 12.19
CA ASN A 159 -1.07 -18.06 12.89
C ASN A 159 -0.70 -17.00 13.96
N HIS A 160 -1.66 -16.18 14.41
CA HIS A 160 -1.46 -15.18 15.48
C HIS A 160 -0.37 -14.13 15.19
N GLY A 161 -0.16 -13.79 13.91
CA GLY A 161 0.76 -12.74 13.50
C GLY A 161 2.25 -13.11 13.60
N ILE A 162 2.58 -14.39 13.80
CA ILE A 162 3.97 -14.85 13.67
C ILE A 162 4.42 -14.78 12.21
N SER A 163 5.73 -14.73 11.98
CA SER A 163 6.28 -14.65 10.63
C SER A 163 5.85 -15.82 9.75
N TRP A 164 5.64 -15.58 8.46
CA TRP A 164 5.24 -16.61 7.51
C TRP A 164 6.18 -17.80 7.39
N ARG A 165 7.44 -17.63 7.82
CA ARG A 165 8.44 -18.72 7.89
C ARG A 165 8.09 -19.79 8.92
N ASP A 166 7.36 -19.39 9.96
CA ASP A 166 7.02 -20.24 11.11
C ASP A 166 5.54 -20.69 11.05
N TRP A 167 4.84 -20.40 9.95
CA TRP A 167 3.45 -20.79 9.79
C TRP A 167 3.28 -22.30 9.72
N THR A 168 2.38 -22.80 10.55
CA THR A 168 1.91 -24.20 10.49
C THR A 168 0.66 -24.31 9.64
N ILE A 169 -0.13 -23.23 9.60
CA ILE A 169 -1.29 -23.09 8.72
C ILE A 169 -0.80 -22.32 7.49
N THR A 170 -0.65 -23.02 6.36
CA THR A 170 -0.30 -22.47 5.02
C THR A 170 1.15 -21.97 4.82
N ALA A 171 2.15 -22.84 5.01
CA ALA A 171 3.59 -22.52 4.89
C ALA A 171 4.08 -22.14 3.47
N GLN A 172 3.28 -22.39 2.44
CA GLN A 172 3.57 -22.05 1.03
C GLN A 172 2.40 -21.24 0.46
N PRO A 173 2.65 -20.37 -0.55
CA PRO A 173 1.59 -19.77 -1.36
C PRO A 173 0.57 -20.83 -1.77
N MET A 174 -0.68 -20.65 -1.36
CA MET A 174 -1.68 -21.70 -1.47
C MET A 174 -1.99 -22.00 -2.95
N PRO A 175 -2.27 -23.26 -3.32
CA PRO A 175 -2.98 -23.55 -4.56
C PRO A 175 -4.32 -22.78 -4.61
N PRO A 176 -4.98 -22.66 -5.77
CA PRO A 176 -6.15 -21.77 -5.95
C PRO A 176 -7.32 -21.99 -4.97
N ALA A 177 -7.37 -23.11 -4.23
CA ALA A 177 -8.40 -23.36 -3.24
C ALA A 177 -8.01 -22.82 -1.84
N ILE A 178 -8.75 -21.83 -1.36
CA ILE A 178 -8.65 -21.31 0.01
C ILE A 178 -9.18 -22.35 1.01
N PRO A 179 -8.45 -22.68 2.10
CA PRO A 179 -8.94 -23.61 3.10
C PRO A 179 -10.24 -23.11 3.75
N PRO A 180 -11.22 -23.98 4.07
CA PRO A 180 -12.49 -23.56 4.66
C PRO A 180 -12.31 -22.69 5.92
N GLN A 181 -11.33 -23.00 6.77
CA GLN A 181 -11.04 -22.24 7.98
C GLN A 181 -10.50 -20.81 7.75
N LEU A 182 -10.03 -20.50 6.54
CA LEU A 182 -9.55 -19.17 6.15
C LEU A 182 -10.56 -18.39 5.30
N SER A 183 -11.58 -19.06 4.75
CA SER A 183 -12.52 -18.49 3.77
C SER A 183 -13.15 -17.15 4.19
N THR A 184 -13.68 -17.07 5.41
CA THR A 184 -14.30 -15.83 5.92
C THR A 184 -13.28 -14.70 6.06
N ARG A 185 -12.08 -14.97 6.60
CA ARG A 185 -11.02 -13.95 6.74
C ARG A 185 -10.52 -13.48 5.39
N PHE A 186 -10.29 -14.42 4.47
CA PHE A 186 -9.92 -14.14 3.09
C PHE A 186 -10.95 -13.20 2.43
N ALA A 187 -12.23 -13.53 2.53
CA ALA A 187 -13.30 -12.68 1.99
C ALA A 187 -13.36 -11.29 2.65
N SER A 188 -13.19 -11.20 3.97
CA SER A 188 -13.12 -9.90 4.66
C SER A 188 -11.96 -9.05 4.15
N HIS A 189 -10.75 -9.62 3.95
CA HIS A 189 -9.60 -8.87 3.43
C HIS A 189 -9.78 -8.38 1.99
N LEU A 190 -10.49 -9.14 1.13
CA LEU A 190 -10.89 -8.65 -0.20
C LEU A 190 -11.80 -7.42 -0.08
N VAL A 191 -12.81 -7.50 0.79
CA VAL A 191 -13.78 -6.42 1.00
C VAL A 191 -13.13 -5.18 1.62
N PHE A 192 -12.16 -5.34 2.54
CA PHE A 192 -11.44 -4.21 3.14
C PHE A 192 -10.65 -3.43 2.09
N GLN A 193 -9.98 -4.12 1.16
CA GLN A 193 -9.29 -3.48 0.06
C GLN A 193 -10.29 -2.79 -0.88
N PHE A 194 -11.41 -3.43 -1.21
CA PHE A 194 -12.47 -2.80 -2.00
C PHE A 194 -12.97 -1.49 -1.36
N PHE A 195 -13.24 -1.48 -0.05
CA PHE A 195 -13.65 -0.26 0.66
C PHE A 195 -12.59 0.84 0.60
N PHE A 196 -11.32 0.50 0.84
CA PHE A 196 -10.22 1.44 0.73
C PHE A 196 -10.14 2.06 -0.66
N PHE A 197 -10.07 1.23 -1.70
CA PHE A 197 -9.87 1.71 -3.07
C PHE A 197 -11.06 2.53 -3.55
N ARG A 198 -12.30 2.16 -3.20
CA ARG A 198 -13.49 2.96 -3.55
C ARG A 198 -13.48 4.33 -2.90
N GLN A 199 -13.12 4.43 -1.61
CA GLN A 199 -13.03 5.73 -0.93
C GLN A 199 -11.84 6.56 -1.45
N TRP A 200 -10.70 5.92 -1.72
CA TRP A 200 -9.55 6.60 -2.29
C TRP A 200 -9.83 7.16 -3.68
N GLN A 201 -10.49 6.40 -4.57
CA GLN A 201 -10.89 6.90 -5.89
C GLN A 201 -11.86 8.08 -5.79
N ARG A 202 -12.86 8.03 -4.88
CA ARG A 202 -13.77 9.16 -4.61
C ARG A 202 -12.98 10.43 -4.21
N LEU A 203 -11.95 10.30 -3.37
CA LEU A 203 -11.11 11.40 -2.94
C LEU A 203 -10.20 11.91 -4.08
N ARG A 204 -9.59 11.00 -4.85
CA ARG A 204 -8.71 11.32 -5.98
C ARG A 204 -9.48 12.04 -7.10
N ASP A 205 -10.70 11.60 -7.40
CA ASP A 205 -11.54 12.24 -8.41
C ASP A 205 -11.93 13.65 -7.99
N ARG A 206 -12.22 13.87 -6.70
CA ARG A 206 -12.41 15.22 -6.17
C ARG A 206 -11.15 16.08 -6.30
N ALA A 207 -9.98 15.55 -5.97
CA ALA A 207 -8.71 16.27 -6.12
C ALA A 207 -8.48 16.69 -7.58
N ARG A 208 -8.71 15.78 -8.54
CA ARG A 208 -8.62 16.06 -9.98
C ARG A 208 -9.60 17.14 -10.44
N GLN A 209 -10.85 17.12 -9.97
CA GLN A 209 -11.84 18.17 -10.28
C GLN A 209 -11.40 19.56 -9.80
N LEU A 210 -10.62 19.61 -8.71
CA LEU A 210 -10.04 20.83 -8.15
C LEU A 210 -8.67 21.19 -8.75
N GLY A 211 -8.17 20.41 -9.72
CA GLY A 211 -6.83 20.62 -10.28
C GLY A 211 -5.69 20.37 -9.28
N ILE A 212 -5.93 19.52 -8.28
CA ILE A 212 -4.93 19.09 -7.28
C ILE A 212 -4.38 17.73 -7.69
N HIS A 213 -3.06 17.65 -7.83
CA HIS A 213 -2.34 16.42 -8.11
C HIS A 213 -1.80 15.79 -6.83
N ILE A 214 -1.90 14.47 -6.72
CA ILE A 214 -1.41 13.71 -5.57
C ILE A 214 -0.02 13.15 -5.86
N ILE A 215 0.93 13.40 -4.96
CA ILE A 215 2.27 12.83 -4.99
C ILE A 215 2.33 11.72 -3.94
N GLY A 216 2.47 10.48 -4.38
CA GLY A 216 2.71 9.32 -3.53
C GLY A 216 4.19 9.02 -3.35
N ASP A 217 4.45 7.89 -2.71
CA ASP A 217 5.77 7.52 -2.23
C ASP A 217 5.91 6.00 -2.23
N ILE A 218 7.00 5.49 -2.81
CA ILE A 218 7.34 4.06 -2.85
C ILE A 218 8.68 3.86 -2.12
N PRO A 219 8.69 3.17 -0.97
CA PRO A 219 9.90 2.64 -0.37
C PRO A 219 10.61 1.71 -1.35
N ILE A 220 11.94 1.84 -1.55
CA ILE A 220 12.64 0.94 -2.48
C ILE A 220 12.43 -0.51 -2.10
N TYR A 221 12.61 -0.87 -0.82
CA TYR A 221 12.48 -2.23 -0.32
C TYR A 221 11.08 -2.51 0.23
N VAL A 222 10.76 -3.79 0.40
CA VAL A 222 9.54 -4.29 1.05
C VAL A 222 9.91 -4.97 2.36
N SER A 223 8.94 -5.18 3.26
CA SER A 223 9.18 -5.95 4.49
C SER A 223 9.36 -7.43 4.18
N HIS A 224 10.19 -8.14 4.95
CA HIS A 224 10.32 -9.61 4.84
C HIS A 224 8.99 -10.31 5.09
N ASP A 225 8.29 -9.91 6.16
CA ASP A 225 7.00 -10.46 6.53
C ASP A 225 5.88 -9.76 5.76
N SER A 226 5.80 -10.03 4.46
CA SER A 226 4.84 -9.43 3.54
C SER A 226 4.33 -10.43 2.50
N ALA A 227 3.15 -10.14 1.96
CA ALA A 227 2.60 -10.85 0.81
C ALA A 227 3.54 -10.78 -0.42
N ASP A 228 4.27 -9.67 -0.57
CA ASP A 228 5.22 -9.45 -1.68
C ASP A 228 6.31 -10.53 -1.68
N VAL A 229 6.95 -10.75 -0.53
CA VAL A 229 8.05 -11.70 -0.39
C VAL A 229 7.52 -13.13 -0.32
N TRP A 230 6.46 -13.35 0.45
CA TRP A 230 5.87 -14.68 0.63
C TRP A 230 5.43 -15.31 -0.71
N ALA A 231 4.79 -14.52 -1.59
CA ALA A 231 4.29 -14.98 -2.87
C ALA A 231 5.33 -14.95 -4.01
N ASN A 232 6.42 -14.17 -3.88
CA ASN A 232 7.40 -13.97 -4.95
C ASN A 232 8.85 -14.27 -4.51
N ARG A 233 9.03 -15.34 -3.70
CA ARG A 233 10.33 -15.67 -3.06
C ARG A 233 11.53 -15.66 -4.03
N SER A 234 11.34 -16.10 -5.27
CA SER A 234 12.38 -16.15 -6.31
C SER A 234 12.90 -14.78 -6.77
N LEU A 235 12.24 -13.69 -6.39
CA LEU A 235 12.66 -12.31 -6.70
C LEU A 235 13.51 -11.68 -5.59
N PHE A 236 13.80 -12.44 -4.52
CA PHE A 236 14.51 -11.97 -3.34
C PHE A 236 15.68 -12.88 -2.98
N GLN A 237 16.69 -12.32 -2.32
CA GLN A 237 17.87 -13.05 -1.85
C GLN A 237 17.54 -13.84 -0.57
N LEU A 238 16.88 -14.99 -0.75
CA LEU A 238 16.45 -15.87 0.33
C LEU A 238 17.13 -17.24 0.23
N ASP A 239 17.29 -17.91 1.37
CA ASP A 239 17.65 -19.33 1.42
C ASP A 239 16.43 -20.24 1.14
N GLU A 240 16.64 -21.56 1.12
CA GLU A 240 15.58 -22.54 0.87
C GLU A 240 14.44 -22.51 1.91
N ARG A 241 14.71 -21.97 3.10
CA ARG A 241 13.73 -21.81 4.19
C ARG A 241 13.04 -20.44 4.13
N GLY A 242 13.38 -19.61 3.15
CA GLY A 242 12.81 -18.27 3.00
C GLY A 242 13.43 -17.21 3.92
N VAL A 243 14.58 -17.48 4.54
CA VAL A 243 15.32 -16.51 5.35
C VAL A 243 16.17 -15.64 4.43
N SER A 244 16.20 -14.33 4.65
CA SER A 244 17.14 -13.45 3.95
C SER A 244 18.58 -13.89 4.18
N THR A 245 19.33 -14.10 3.09
CA THR A 245 20.78 -14.36 3.19
C THR A 245 21.55 -13.07 3.42
N ARG A 246 21.01 -11.96 2.89
CA ARG A 246 21.51 -10.59 3.05
C ARG A 246 20.35 -9.63 3.23
N VAL A 247 20.61 -8.53 3.92
CA VAL A 247 19.62 -7.51 4.27
C VAL A 247 20.08 -6.11 3.91
N ALA A 248 19.10 -5.23 3.72
CA ALA A 248 19.32 -3.83 3.39
C ALA A 248 19.84 -3.01 4.58
N GLY A 249 20.59 -1.97 4.25
CA GLY A 249 20.99 -0.93 5.18
C GLY A 249 21.69 0.20 4.45
N VAL A 250 22.40 1.03 5.22
CA VAL A 250 23.37 2.01 4.72
C VAL A 250 24.65 1.94 5.55
N PRO A 251 25.83 2.16 4.95
CA PRO A 251 27.10 2.08 5.65
C PRO A 251 27.20 3.16 6.74
N PRO A 252 28.18 3.04 7.64
CA PRO A 252 28.59 4.15 8.49
C PRO A 252 28.87 5.42 7.71
N ASP A 253 28.42 6.54 8.25
CA ASP A 253 28.74 7.86 7.77
C ASP A 253 29.03 8.82 8.94
N TYR A 254 29.23 10.10 8.64
CA TYR A 254 29.54 11.09 9.66
C TYR A 254 28.36 11.41 10.60
N PHE A 255 27.13 10.98 10.28
CA PHE A 255 25.94 11.11 11.12
C PHE A 255 25.66 9.84 11.94
N ALA A 256 26.01 8.66 11.42
CA ALA A 256 25.74 7.36 12.05
C ALA A 256 26.98 6.45 12.00
N ALA A 257 27.69 6.36 13.14
CA ALA A 257 28.95 5.61 13.26
C ALA A 257 28.83 4.10 12.97
N THR A 258 27.64 3.51 13.12
CA THR A 258 27.38 2.09 12.86
C THR A 258 26.58 1.86 11.57
N GLY A 259 26.33 2.91 10.81
CA GLY A 259 25.35 2.91 9.72
C GLY A 259 23.94 2.63 10.24
N GLN A 260 23.06 2.20 9.34
CA GLN A 260 21.68 1.83 9.69
C GLN A 260 21.35 0.48 9.07
N LEU A 261 20.92 -0.45 9.91
CA LEU A 261 20.52 -1.79 9.50
C LEU A 261 19.00 -1.84 9.43
N TRP A 262 18.44 -1.97 8.23
CA TRP A 262 16.99 -1.89 8.01
C TRP A 262 16.29 -3.24 7.97
N MET A 263 17.06 -4.33 7.81
CA MET A 263 16.58 -5.71 7.85
C MET A 263 15.64 -6.13 6.71
N ASN A 264 15.34 -5.24 5.75
CA ASN A 264 14.57 -5.61 4.57
C ASN A 264 15.32 -6.66 3.72
N PRO A 265 14.62 -7.62 3.10
CA PRO A 265 15.22 -8.50 2.11
C PRO A 265 15.71 -7.69 0.91
N LEU A 266 16.83 -8.13 0.33
CA LEU A 266 17.36 -7.57 -0.90
C LEU A 266 16.76 -8.28 -2.12
N TYR A 267 16.64 -7.56 -3.22
CA TYR A 267 16.17 -8.10 -4.49
C TYR A 267 17.22 -9.01 -5.14
N ASP A 268 16.75 -10.06 -5.80
CA ASP A 268 17.53 -10.77 -6.82
C ASP A 268 17.32 -10.03 -8.15
N TRP A 269 18.14 -9.01 -8.39
CA TRP A 269 18.05 -8.17 -9.60
C TRP A 269 18.29 -8.96 -10.89
N ASP A 270 19.09 -10.02 -10.85
CA ASP A 270 19.30 -10.89 -12.01
C ASP A 270 18.03 -11.71 -12.31
N ALA A 271 17.32 -12.17 -11.28
CA ALA A 271 16.01 -12.82 -11.44
C ALA A 271 14.95 -11.88 -12.00
N MET A 272 14.89 -10.65 -11.49
CA MET A 272 13.99 -9.64 -12.01
C MET A 272 14.37 -9.22 -13.44
N GLU A 273 15.65 -9.11 -13.79
CA GLU A 273 16.03 -8.76 -15.16
C GLU A 273 15.60 -9.85 -16.15
N ARG A 274 15.69 -11.14 -15.76
CA ARG A 274 15.27 -12.28 -16.59
C ARG A 274 13.79 -12.26 -16.97
N ASP A 275 12.92 -11.67 -16.14
CA ASP A 275 11.49 -11.52 -16.43
C ASP A 275 11.10 -10.12 -16.96
N GLY A 276 12.09 -9.28 -17.26
CA GLY A 276 11.88 -7.92 -17.76
C GLY A 276 11.42 -6.95 -16.68
N PHE A 277 11.76 -7.20 -15.42
CA PHE A 277 11.38 -6.41 -14.24
C PHE A 277 9.87 -6.37 -14.00
N GLY A 278 9.17 -7.47 -14.31
CA GLY A 278 7.70 -7.52 -14.34
C GLY A 278 7.05 -7.13 -13.00
N TRP A 279 7.63 -7.57 -11.87
CA TRP A 279 7.13 -7.21 -10.54
C TRP A 279 7.22 -5.71 -10.25
N TRP A 280 8.35 -5.07 -10.57
CA TRP A 280 8.55 -3.63 -10.38
C TRP A 280 7.63 -2.79 -11.29
N ILE A 281 7.41 -3.22 -12.54
CA ILE A 281 6.46 -2.58 -13.45
C ILE A 281 5.04 -2.65 -12.86
N ARG A 282 4.60 -3.82 -12.37
CA ARG A 282 3.28 -3.96 -11.72
C ARG A 282 3.16 -3.08 -10.47
N ARG A 283 4.19 -3.04 -9.63
CA ARG A 283 4.23 -2.20 -8.42
C ARG A 283 4.08 -0.71 -8.74
N LEU A 284 4.82 -0.22 -9.73
CA LEU A 284 4.74 1.18 -10.16
C LEU A 284 3.36 1.50 -10.76
N LYS A 285 2.80 0.60 -11.60
CA LYS A 285 1.44 0.76 -12.15
C LYS A 285 0.39 0.84 -11.06
N ALA A 286 0.42 -0.06 -10.08
CA ALA A 286 -0.51 -0.05 -8.96
C ALA A 286 -0.42 1.26 -8.16
N SER A 287 0.79 1.79 -7.95
CA SER A 287 0.96 3.09 -7.30
C SER A 287 0.39 4.25 -8.13
N LEU A 288 0.57 4.25 -9.46
CA LEU A 288 0.00 5.27 -10.34
C LEU A 288 -1.53 5.19 -10.50
N GLN A 289 -2.15 4.05 -10.14
CA GLN A 289 -3.60 3.95 -9.97
C GLN A 289 -4.10 4.67 -8.70
N LEU A 290 -3.21 4.98 -7.75
CA LEU A 290 -3.53 5.74 -6.55
C LEU A 290 -3.11 7.22 -6.66
N VAL A 291 -1.99 7.52 -7.29
CA VAL A 291 -1.41 8.88 -7.29
C VAL A 291 -1.01 9.34 -8.69
N ASP A 292 -0.78 10.64 -8.86
CA ASP A 292 -0.43 11.24 -10.15
C ASP A 292 1.09 11.29 -10.35
N LEU A 293 1.87 11.42 -9.27
CA LEU A 293 3.32 11.32 -9.26
C LEU A 293 3.79 10.41 -8.14
N VAL A 294 4.95 9.78 -8.33
CA VAL A 294 5.56 8.88 -7.34
C VAL A 294 6.95 9.38 -7.00
N ARG A 295 7.21 9.55 -5.70
CA ARG A 295 8.56 9.62 -5.15
C ARG A 295 9.11 8.21 -4.99
N LEU A 296 10.31 7.96 -5.50
CA LEU A 296 11.04 6.71 -5.24
C LEU A 296 12.02 6.96 -4.10
N ASP A 297 11.70 6.44 -2.92
CA ASP A 297 12.58 6.53 -1.75
C ASP A 297 13.86 5.71 -1.95
N HIS A 298 14.96 6.17 -1.34
CA HIS A 298 16.29 5.57 -1.47
C HIS A 298 16.68 5.22 -2.93
N PHE A 299 16.34 6.11 -3.88
CA PHE A 299 16.57 5.94 -5.32
C PHE A 299 18.00 5.49 -5.69
N ARG A 300 19.00 5.90 -4.90
CA ARG A 300 20.41 5.51 -5.10
C ARG A 300 20.62 3.99 -5.08
N GLY A 301 19.75 3.24 -4.40
CA GLY A 301 19.75 1.78 -4.37
C GLY A 301 19.61 1.13 -5.76
N PHE A 302 19.04 1.84 -6.74
CA PHE A 302 19.00 1.37 -8.12
C PHE A 302 20.35 1.47 -8.83
N GLU A 303 21.24 2.38 -8.41
CA GLU A 303 22.60 2.47 -8.94
C GLU A 303 23.51 1.44 -8.27
N ALA A 304 23.51 1.43 -6.93
CA ALA A 304 24.16 0.47 -6.07
C ALA A 304 23.50 0.48 -4.69
N TYR A 305 23.49 -0.66 -4.02
CA TYR A 305 22.89 -0.80 -2.69
C TYR A 305 23.89 -1.38 -1.70
N TRP A 306 23.72 -1.02 -0.43
CA TRP A 306 24.53 -1.57 0.65
C TRP A 306 23.93 -2.90 1.12
N SER A 307 24.72 -3.96 1.03
CA SER A 307 24.30 -5.32 1.29
C SER A 307 24.99 -5.88 2.52
N VAL A 308 24.24 -6.14 3.59
CA VAL A 308 24.77 -6.63 4.86
C VAL A 308 24.45 -8.12 5.00
N PRO A 309 25.39 -9.01 5.38
CA PRO A 309 25.08 -10.41 5.68
C PRO A 309 24.00 -10.52 6.77
N ALA A 310 23.04 -11.43 6.58
CA ALA A 310 22.03 -11.65 7.60
C ALA A 310 22.65 -12.20 8.90
N GLY A 311 22.12 -11.76 10.05
CA GLY A 311 22.63 -12.10 11.38
C GLY A 311 23.58 -11.06 11.99
N GLU A 312 24.05 -10.10 11.20
CA GLU A 312 24.74 -8.91 11.73
C GLU A 312 23.79 -8.07 12.61
N THR A 313 24.36 -7.39 13.60
CA THR A 313 23.62 -6.49 14.51
C THR A 313 23.78 -5.01 14.14
N THR A 314 24.67 -4.70 13.20
CA THR A 314 24.92 -3.35 12.66
C THR A 314 25.10 -3.41 11.15
N ALA A 315 25.14 -2.25 10.48
CA ALA A 315 25.37 -2.19 9.04
C ALA A 315 26.86 -2.04 8.66
N MET A 316 27.79 -2.13 9.62
CA MET A 316 29.21 -1.88 9.38
C MET A 316 29.83 -2.91 8.42
N ASN A 317 29.44 -4.18 8.55
CA ASN A 317 30.01 -5.30 7.82
C ASN A 317 29.27 -5.58 6.50
N GLY A 318 28.87 -4.52 5.78
CA GLY A 318 28.25 -4.63 4.46
C GLY A 318 29.22 -4.35 3.31
N GLU A 319 28.69 -4.45 2.10
CA GLU A 319 29.43 -4.10 0.87
C GLU A 319 28.50 -3.43 -0.15
N TRP A 320 29.06 -2.58 -1.01
CA TRP A 320 28.33 -1.99 -2.13
C TRP A 320 28.18 -3.01 -3.24
N VAL A 321 26.94 -3.31 -3.61
CA VAL A 321 26.60 -4.18 -4.74
C VAL A 321 25.96 -3.34 -5.84
N PRO A 322 26.35 -3.48 -7.11
CA PRO A 322 25.70 -2.79 -8.22
C PRO A 322 24.20 -3.12 -8.30
N GLY A 323 23.37 -2.10 -8.48
CA GLY A 323 21.94 -2.25 -8.76
C GLY A 323 21.66 -2.41 -10.26
N PRO A 324 20.37 -2.43 -10.66
CA PRO A 324 19.94 -2.65 -12.05
C PRO A 324 20.14 -1.42 -12.96
N ARG A 325 20.41 -0.24 -12.38
CA ARG A 325 20.72 1.02 -13.06
C ARG A 325 19.69 1.35 -14.14
N ASP A 326 20.16 1.74 -15.32
CA ASP A 326 19.32 2.22 -16.42
C ASP A 326 18.37 1.16 -16.98
N LYS A 327 18.69 -0.14 -16.83
CA LYS A 327 17.84 -1.22 -17.36
C LYS A 327 16.46 -1.21 -16.70
N LEU A 328 16.42 -1.10 -15.38
CA LEU A 328 15.16 -0.99 -14.64
C LEU A 328 14.44 0.30 -15.01
N LEU A 329 15.13 1.45 -15.02
CA LEU A 329 14.49 2.74 -15.31
C LEU A 329 13.88 2.76 -16.72
N GLN A 330 14.53 2.14 -17.69
CA GLN A 330 14.01 1.99 -19.04
C GLN A 330 12.78 1.07 -19.06
N ALA A 331 12.86 -0.11 -18.43
CA ALA A 331 11.75 -1.04 -18.33
C ALA A 331 10.51 -0.44 -17.63
N LEU A 332 10.71 0.37 -16.58
CA LEU A 332 9.64 1.08 -15.90
C LEU A 332 8.98 2.13 -16.82
N ARG A 333 9.77 2.91 -17.56
CA ARG A 333 9.25 3.88 -18.53
C ARG A 333 8.42 3.19 -19.61
N ASP A 334 8.96 2.14 -20.22
CA ASP A 334 8.32 1.44 -21.33
C ASP A 334 7.07 0.68 -20.85
N GLY A 335 7.17 0.02 -19.70
CA GLY A 335 6.07 -0.74 -19.10
C GLY A 335 4.87 0.14 -18.73
N VAL A 336 5.11 1.36 -18.23
CA VAL A 336 4.05 2.32 -17.93
C VAL A 336 3.51 2.97 -19.21
N ALA A 337 4.36 3.35 -20.17
CA ALA A 337 3.94 3.95 -21.44
C ALA A 337 3.03 3.02 -22.26
N ALA A 338 3.32 1.71 -22.28
CA ALA A 338 2.48 0.71 -22.95
C ALA A 338 1.06 0.59 -22.34
N HIS A 339 0.86 1.03 -21.09
CA HIS A 339 -0.44 1.06 -20.43
C HIS A 339 -1.17 2.40 -20.60
N ALA A 340 -0.44 3.47 -20.90
CA ALA A 340 -0.97 4.81 -21.11
C ALA A 340 -1.43 5.07 -22.56
N GLN A 341 -1.53 4.04 -23.41
CA GLN A 341 -2.10 4.23 -24.75
C GLN A 341 -3.54 4.74 -24.60
N PRO A 342 -3.87 5.93 -25.13
CA PRO A 342 -5.24 6.40 -25.13
C PRO A 342 -6.06 5.40 -25.96
N VAL A 343 -7.23 5.01 -25.44
CA VAL A 343 -8.29 4.47 -26.30
C VAL A 343 -8.53 5.56 -27.35
N PRO A 344 -8.30 5.29 -28.65
CA PRO A 344 -8.52 6.32 -29.66
C PRO A 344 -10.02 6.66 -29.64
N GLU A 345 -10.34 7.92 -29.37
CA GLU A 345 -11.64 8.42 -29.81
C GLU A 345 -11.69 8.30 -31.34
N PRO A 346 -12.82 7.86 -31.93
CA PRO A 346 -12.93 7.76 -33.37
C PRO A 346 -12.91 9.16 -33.97
N GLY A 347 -11.73 9.65 -34.37
CA GLY A 347 -11.60 10.93 -35.06
C GLY A 347 -10.20 11.54 -35.15
N ASP A 348 -9.34 11.38 -34.15
CA ASP A 348 -8.15 12.24 -34.05
C ASP A 348 -6.84 11.50 -34.37
N SER A 349 -6.30 11.81 -35.55
CA SER A 349 -4.92 11.47 -35.93
C SER A 349 -3.94 12.42 -35.22
N LEU A 350 -3.16 11.89 -34.28
CA LEU A 350 -2.04 12.62 -33.66
C LEU A 350 -0.82 12.64 -34.61
N PRO A 351 -0.10 13.77 -34.76
CA PRO A 351 1.15 13.82 -35.51
C PRO A 351 2.32 13.20 -34.70
N PRO A 352 3.36 12.70 -35.38
CA PRO A 352 4.46 11.96 -34.76
C PRO A 352 5.39 12.88 -33.94
N LEU A 353 5.91 12.30 -32.85
CA LEU A 353 6.93 12.87 -31.95
C LEU A 353 8.26 13.16 -32.65
#